data_AF-A0A317DE21-F1
#
_entry.id   AF-A0A317DE21-F1
#
_cell.length_a   1.000
_cell.length_b   1.000
_cell.length_c   1.000
_cell.angle_alpha   90.00
_cell.angle_beta   90.00
_cell.angle_gamma   90.00
#
_symmetry.space_group_name_H-M   'P 1'
#
loop_
_entity.id
_entity.type
_entity.pdbx_description
1 polymer ?
#
loop_
_entity_poly.entity_id
_entity_poly.type
_entity_poly.pdbx_seq_one_letter_code
_entity_poly.pdbx_strand_id
1 'polypeptide(L)'
;MDTKSTAHLVGGPRDGSTHETGGDALVELKIDGMMHRYIRTTKQHDDGGPIYNYDGMVAPDGGEPGVEDPAARVASPRADAEGHGGTH
;
A
#
# COMPACT_ATOMS: atom_id res chain seq x y z
N MET A 1 32.03 4.73 -3.48
CA MET A 1 31.24 5.27 -4.60
C MET A 1 29.81 5.40 -4.12
N ASP A 2 29.38 6.62 -3.83
CA ASP A 2 27.98 6.94 -3.52
C ASP A 2 27.21 6.95 -4.85
N THR A 3 26.78 5.78 -5.30
CA THR A 3 25.91 5.66 -6.47
C THR A 3 24.53 6.14 -6.07
N LYS A 4 24.36 7.46 -5.96
CA LYS A 4 23.05 8.08 -5.83
C LYS A 4 22.25 7.73 -7.06
N SER A 5 21.37 6.74 -6.92
CA SER A 5 20.56 6.25 -8.00
C SER A 5 19.33 7.16 -8.09
N THR A 6 19.28 7.94 -9.16
CA THR A 6 18.14 8.80 -9.42
C THR A 6 16.99 7.91 -9.90
N ALA A 7 15.92 7.87 -9.11
CA ALA A 7 14.73 7.08 -9.42
C ALA A 7 13.72 7.90 -10.22
N HIS A 8 12.95 7.22 -11.05
CA HIS A 8 11.79 7.79 -11.74
C HIS A 8 10.51 7.44 -10.99
N LEU A 9 9.75 8.47 -10.61
CA LEU A 9 8.47 8.33 -9.93
C LEU A 9 7.35 8.31 -10.96
N VAL A 10 6.48 7.30 -10.88
CA VAL A 10 5.35 7.10 -11.78
C VAL A 10 4.06 7.06 -10.96
N GLY A 11 3.10 7.91 -11.33
CA GLY A 11 1.85 8.12 -10.63
C GLY A 11 1.93 9.08 -9.44
N GLY A 12 0.75 9.39 -8.90
CA GLY A 12 0.62 10.28 -7.74
C GLY A 12 1.05 11.73 -8.01
N PRO A 13 1.33 12.53 -6.98
CA PRO A 13 1.63 13.95 -7.13
C PRO A 13 2.98 14.27 -7.79
N ARG A 14 3.90 13.30 -7.86
CA ARG A 14 5.21 13.43 -8.51
C ARG A 14 5.36 12.58 -9.77
N ASP A 15 4.25 12.30 -10.45
CA ASP A 15 4.30 11.60 -11.74
C ASP A 15 5.28 12.26 -12.72
N GLY A 16 6.12 11.44 -13.36
CA GLY A 16 7.13 11.88 -14.34
C GLY A 16 8.33 12.60 -13.74
N SER A 17 8.39 12.77 -12.42
CA SER A 17 9.51 13.42 -11.74
C SER A 17 10.59 12.42 -11.33
N THR A 18 11.82 12.92 -11.17
CA THR A 18 12.92 12.14 -10.61
C THR A 18 13.18 12.46 -9.14
N HIS A 19 13.65 11.46 -8.39
CA HIS A 19 14.00 11.63 -6.98
C HIS A 19 15.24 10.81 -6.62
N GLU A 20 16.15 11.38 -5.84
CA GLU A 20 17.30 10.64 -5.32
C GLU A 20 16.81 9.62 -4.28
N THR A 21 17.11 8.33 -4.47
CA THR A 21 16.78 7.30 -3.48
C THR A 21 18.02 6.53 -3.07
N GLY A 22 18.04 6.05 -1.83
CA GLY A 22 19.11 5.21 -1.28
C GLY A 22 19.13 3.78 -1.82
N GLY A 23 18.24 3.44 -2.75
CA GLY A 23 18.03 2.07 -3.23
C GLY A 23 16.99 1.27 -2.43
N ASP A 24 16.35 1.89 -1.44
CA ASP A 24 15.26 1.31 -0.65
C ASP A 24 14.11 0.78 -1.51
N ALA A 25 13.44 -0.25 -1.02
CA ALA A 25 12.26 -0.81 -1.71
C ALA A 25 11.04 0.11 -1.63
N LEU A 26 11.00 1.02 -0.65
CA LEU A 26 9.91 1.96 -0.41
C LEU A 26 10.50 3.36 -0.20
N VAL A 27 9.89 4.35 -0.84
CA VAL A 27 10.21 5.76 -0.68
C VAL A 27 8.96 6.48 -0.21
N GLU A 28 9.09 7.22 0.88
CA GLU A 28 8.00 7.97 1.49
C GLU A 28 8.31 9.47 1.38
N LEU A 29 7.38 10.22 0.78
CA LEU A 29 7.54 11.64 0.51
C LEU A 29 6.43 12.41 1.21
N LYS A 30 6.80 13.33 2.10
CA LYS A 30 5.82 14.24 2.69
C LYS A 30 5.46 15.34 1.69
N ILE A 31 4.22 15.33 1.21
CA ILE A 31 3.68 16.33 0.27
C ILE A 31 2.33 16.78 0.83
N ASP A 32 2.11 18.09 0.90
CA ASP A 32 0.88 18.68 1.46
C ASP A 32 0.52 18.19 2.87
N GLY A 33 1.54 17.89 3.68
CA GLY A 33 1.33 17.37 5.04
C GLY A 33 1.01 15.87 5.12
N MET A 34 0.78 15.19 4.00
CA MET A 34 0.51 13.75 3.92
C MET A 34 1.74 12.97 3.47
N MET A 35 1.84 11.69 3.86
CA MET A 35 2.93 10.82 3.43
C MET A 35 2.52 10.07 2.15
N HIS A 36 3.21 10.34 1.06
CA HIS A 36 3.01 9.72 -0.23
C HIS A 36 4.02 8.59 -0.41
N ARG A 37 3.51 7.37 -0.62
CA ARG A 37 4.34 6.17 -0.73
C ARG A 37 4.58 5.80 -2.19
N TYR A 38 5.82 5.49 -2.48
CA TYR A 38 6.30 5.03 -3.78
C TYR A 38 7.06 3.73 -3.60
N ILE A 39 6.62 2.66 -4.27
CA ILE A 39 7.24 1.34 -4.18
C ILE A 39 8.15 1.09 -5.37
N ARG A 40 9.35 0.58 -5.09
CA ARG A 40 10.32 0.21 -6.12
C ARG A 40 9.76 -0.93 -6.96
N THR A 41 9.76 -0.75 -8.27
CA THR A 41 9.40 -1.80 -9.20
C THR A 41 10.65 -2.59 -9.61
N THR A 42 10.43 -3.76 -10.23
CA THR A 42 11.51 -4.52 -10.88
C THR A 42 11.93 -3.93 -12.23
N LYS A 43 11.24 -2.89 -12.70
CA LYS A 43 11.54 -2.21 -13.97
C LYS A 43 12.53 -1.08 -13.77
N GLN A 44 13.29 -0.79 -14.82
CA GLN A 44 14.18 0.35 -14.92
C GLN A 44 13.68 1.26 -16.03
N HIS A 45 13.90 2.56 -15.86
CA HIS A 45 13.64 3.57 -16.87
C HIS A 45 14.69 3.47 -17.98
N ASP A 46 14.40 4.00 -19.18
CA ASP A 46 15.35 3.98 -20.31
C ASP A 46 16.71 4.65 -19.99
N ASP A 47 16.72 5.58 -19.03
CA ASP A 47 17.92 6.24 -18.51
C ASP A 47 18.76 5.34 -17.56
N GLY A 48 18.27 4.13 -17.25
CA GLY A 48 18.92 3.16 -16.35
C GLY A 48 18.60 3.34 -14.86
N GLY A 49 17.81 4.34 -14.49
CA GLY A 49 17.33 4.55 -13.12
C GLY A 49 16.19 3.60 -12.73
N PRO A 50 16.06 3.22 -11.44
CA PRO A 50 14.94 2.41 -10.97
C PRO A 50 13.61 3.17 -11.07
N ILE A 51 12.54 2.47 -11.45
CA ILE A 51 11.18 3.05 -11.47
C ILE A 51 10.47 2.72 -10.16
N TYR A 52 9.82 3.72 -9.57
CA TYR A 52 8.95 3.56 -8.41
C TYR A 52 7.53 3.95 -8.77
N ASN A 53 6.58 3.10 -8.42
CA ASN A 53 5.17 3.34 -8.65
C ASN A 53 4.53 3.90 -7.39
N TYR A 54 3.59 4.81 -7.58
CA TYR A 54 2.79 5.34 -6.49
C TYR A 54 1.88 4.26 -5.89
N ASP A 55 2.04 4.03 -4.58
CA ASP A 55 1.27 3.07 -3.80
C ASP A 55 0.06 3.72 -3.12
N GLY A 56 0.19 4.98 -2.70
CA GLY A 56 -0.92 5.73 -2.10
C GLY A 56 -0.48 6.81 -1.12
N MET A 57 -1.47 7.35 -0.39
CA MET A 57 -1.25 8.32 0.70
C MET A 57 -1.55 7.66 2.03
N VAL A 58 -0.75 7.96 3.04
CA VAL A 58 -1.02 7.62 4.43
C VAL A 58 -0.94 8.86 5.30
N ALA A 59 -1.71 8.89 6.38
CA ALA A 59 -1.54 9.88 7.42
C ALA A 59 -0.10 9.79 7.96
N PRO A 60 0.55 10.92 8.32
CA PRO A 60 1.92 10.92 8.82
C PRO A 60 2.09 10.10 10.11
N ASP A 61 1.02 9.95 10.89
CA ASP A 61 0.97 9.11 12.09
C ASP A 61 0.81 7.60 11.79
N GLY A 62 0.70 7.23 10.51
CA GLY A 62 0.45 5.87 10.05
C GLY A 62 -1.03 5.50 10.11
N GLY A 63 -1.50 4.71 9.13
CA GLY A 63 -2.82 4.07 9.25
C GLY A 63 -2.76 3.03 10.36
N GLU A 64 -3.67 3.10 11.33
CA GLU A 64 -3.73 2.14 12.44
C GLU A 64 -3.85 0.70 11.87
N PRO A 65 -2.87 -0.19 12.11
CA PRO A 65 -2.96 -1.56 11.66
C PRO A 65 -4.07 -2.28 12.44
N GLY A 66 -5.11 -2.74 11.73
CA GLY A 66 -6.02 -3.76 12.24
C GLY A 66 -7.36 -3.30 12.81
N VAL A 67 -7.92 -2.17 12.40
CA VAL A 67 -9.38 -1.94 12.57
C VAL A 67 -10.15 -2.67 11.47
N GLU A 68 -9.87 -3.96 11.30
CA GLU A 68 -10.86 -4.85 10.69
C GLU A 68 -11.84 -5.20 11.80
N ASP A 69 -12.99 -4.52 11.81
CA ASP A 69 -14.06 -4.82 12.74
C ASP A 69 -14.35 -6.34 12.69
N PRO A 70 -14.12 -7.10 13.78
CA PRO A 70 -14.37 -8.53 13.78
C PRO A 70 -15.86 -8.85 13.64
N ALA A 71 -16.78 -7.90 13.81
CA ALA A 71 -18.20 -8.08 13.53
C ALA A 71 -18.56 -7.86 12.04
N ALA A 72 -17.71 -7.18 11.27
CA ALA A 72 -17.77 -7.14 9.80
C ALA A 72 -17.32 -8.46 9.17
N ARG A 73 -16.68 -9.36 9.95
CA ARG A 73 -16.64 -10.79 9.64
C ARG A 73 -18.03 -11.36 9.90
N VAL A 74 -18.98 -10.96 9.06
CA VAL A 74 -20.31 -11.55 9.00
C VAL A 74 -20.08 -13.04 8.91
N ALA A 75 -20.34 -13.74 10.02
CA ALA A 75 -20.38 -15.18 10.04
C ALA A 75 -21.30 -15.59 8.89
N SER A 76 -20.81 -16.48 8.03
CA SER A 76 -21.63 -17.18 7.04
C SER A 76 -23.00 -17.47 7.65
N PRO A 77 -24.12 -17.26 6.93
CA PRO A 77 -25.45 -17.48 7.48
C PRO A 77 -25.46 -18.83 8.19
N ARG A 78 -25.66 -18.79 9.51
CA ARG A 78 -25.81 -19.99 10.33
C ARG A 78 -27.02 -20.73 9.80
N ALA A 79 -26.78 -21.73 8.96
CA ALA A 79 -27.74 -22.81 8.73
C ALA A 79 -27.79 -23.57 10.05
N ASP A 80 -28.75 -23.23 10.91
CA ASP A 80 -29.04 -24.01 12.10
C ASP A 80 -30.53 -23.95 12.37
N ALA A 81 -31.17 -25.08 12.06
CA ALA A 81 -32.12 -25.70 12.96
C ALA A 81 -32.09 -27.20 12.66
N GLU A 82 -31.08 -27.88 13.20
CA GLU A 82 -31.10 -29.33 13.33
C GLU A 82 -32.10 -29.74 14.43
N GLY A 83 -33.21 -30.36 14.05
CA GLY A 83 -33.65 -31.62 14.66
C GLY A 83 -34.52 -31.66 15.94
N HIS A 84 -35.49 -32.59 15.89
CA HIS A 84 -36.04 -33.47 16.95
C HIS A 84 -37.25 -33.05 17.81
N GLY A 85 -38.33 -33.86 17.74
CA GLY A 85 -39.29 -34.08 18.84
C GLY A 85 -40.73 -34.37 18.37
N GLY A 86 -41.28 -35.57 18.64
CA GLY A 86 -42.55 -36.07 18.10
C GLY A 86 -43.84 -35.80 18.89
N THR A 87 -44.95 -36.30 18.31
CA THR A 87 -46.29 -36.64 18.85
C THR A 87 -47.19 -35.53 19.40
N HIS A 88 -48.25 -35.20 18.65
CA HIS A 88 -49.65 -35.59 18.93
C HIS A 88 -50.46 -35.47 17.63
#